data_AF-A0A3C1YWQ6-F1
#
_entry.id   AF-A0A3C1YWQ6-F1
#
_cell.length_a   1.000
_cell.length_b   1.000
_cell.length_c   1.000
_cell.angle_alpha   90.00
_cell.angle_beta   90.00
_cell.angle_gamma   90.00
#
_symmetry.space_group_name_H-M   'P 1'
#
loop_
_entity.id
_entity.type
_entity.pdbx_description
1 polymer ?
#
loop_
_entity_poly.entity_id
_entity_poly.type
_entity_poly.pdbx_seq_one_letter_code
_entity_poly.pdbx_strand_id
1 'polypeptide(L)'
;MTMSSRRLTGVLLCLCATLLLHLGFSVAGEPHTLLQDAPASTLASLSAQTPTVQDGLVRAGPQATQRDVRDNIPSAARETLKAIEERHGEPPPGYVGGRTFQNRERVLPRGRYREYDVHPKVPGKNRGAERIVIDQRSGKAYYTADHYRSFIPMN
;
A
#
# COMPACT_ATOMS: atom_id res chain seq x y z
N MET A 1 15.25 -16.88 -58.72
CA MET A 1 14.54 -16.29 -57.56
C MET A 1 14.48 -17.36 -56.46
N THR A 2 15.59 -17.74 -55.82
CA THR A 2 16.23 -17.17 -54.60
C THR A 2 15.32 -16.98 -53.39
N MET A 3 15.75 -17.59 -52.27
CA MET A 3 15.34 -17.45 -50.85
C MET A 3 14.13 -18.28 -50.41
N SER A 4 14.07 -18.96 -49.27
CA SER A 4 15.03 -19.28 -48.19
C SER A 4 14.27 -20.13 -47.18
N SER A 5 14.48 -21.44 -47.15
CA SER A 5 13.83 -22.36 -46.20
C SER A 5 14.88 -23.08 -45.37
N ARG A 6 15.59 -22.32 -44.54
CA ARG A 6 16.48 -22.86 -43.51
C ARG A 6 16.37 -21.95 -42.31
N ARG A 7 15.81 -22.46 -41.22
CA ARG A 7 16.17 -22.29 -39.79
C ARG A 7 14.98 -22.74 -38.92
N LEU A 8 14.55 -23.99 -39.14
CA LEU A 8 13.91 -24.77 -38.09
C LEU A 8 14.92 -24.95 -36.93
N THR A 9 14.43 -25.24 -35.73
CA THR A 9 15.18 -25.95 -34.66
C THR A 9 16.40 -25.24 -34.05
N GLY A 10 16.21 -24.07 -33.40
CA GLY A 10 17.33 -23.31 -32.82
C GLY A 10 17.26 -22.86 -31.36
N VAL A 11 16.11 -22.82 -30.68
CA VAL A 11 16.05 -22.29 -29.29
C VAL A 11 15.16 -23.10 -28.34
N LEU A 12 14.68 -24.28 -28.77
CA LEU A 12 14.01 -25.26 -27.89
C LEU A 12 15.03 -26.12 -27.08
N LEU A 13 16.25 -25.62 -26.85
CA LEU A 13 17.35 -26.37 -26.23
C LEU A 13 18.18 -25.54 -25.23
N CYS A 14 17.53 -24.68 -24.43
CA CYS A 14 18.17 -23.97 -23.31
C CYS A 14 17.35 -24.05 -22.00
N LEU A 15 16.62 -25.15 -21.78
CA LEU A 15 15.82 -25.39 -20.58
C LEU A 15 16.27 -26.58 -19.70
N CYS A 16 17.42 -27.23 -19.96
CA CYS A 16 17.78 -28.48 -19.27
C CYS A 16 19.24 -28.64 -18.78
N ALA A 17 20.04 -27.58 -18.61
CA ALA A 17 21.47 -27.77 -18.27
C ALA A 17 22.09 -26.79 -17.25
N THR A 18 21.41 -26.51 -16.13
CA THR A 18 22.09 -26.02 -14.90
C THR A 18 21.58 -26.65 -13.61
N LEU A 19 20.72 -27.67 -13.70
CA LEU A 19 20.42 -28.55 -12.58
C LEU A 19 21.53 -29.62 -12.51
N LEU A 20 22.21 -29.73 -11.36
CA LEU A 20 23.26 -30.71 -11.00
C LEU A 20 24.73 -30.27 -11.14
N LEU A 21 25.17 -29.29 -10.35
CA LEU A 21 26.49 -29.39 -9.70
C LEU A 21 26.28 -29.51 -8.20
N HIS A 22 26.24 -30.76 -7.77
CA HIS A 22 26.04 -31.22 -6.41
C HIS A 22 27.41 -31.27 -5.68
N LEU A 23 27.35 -31.06 -4.36
CA LEU A 23 28.26 -31.58 -3.32
C LEU A 23 29.45 -30.71 -2.87
N GLY A 24 29.33 -30.24 -1.62
CA GLY A 24 30.32 -30.58 -0.60
C GLY A 24 31.09 -29.43 0.02
N PHE A 25 30.54 -28.81 1.07
CA PHE A 25 31.37 -28.33 2.19
C PHE A 25 30.58 -28.44 3.50
N SER A 26 30.74 -29.59 4.17
CA SER A 26 30.53 -29.72 5.61
C SER A 26 31.81 -29.27 6.30
N VAL A 27 31.71 -28.33 7.25
CA VAL A 27 32.63 -28.35 8.39
C VAL A 27 31.80 -28.24 9.67
N ALA A 28 31.98 -29.25 10.50
CA ALA A 28 31.36 -29.44 11.79
C ALA A 28 32.02 -28.53 12.85
N GLY A 29 31.22 -28.14 13.84
CA GLY A 29 31.66 -27.42 15.03
C GLY A 29 30.51 -27.28 16.04
N GLU A 30 30.10 -28.41 16.62
CA GLU A 30 29.29 -28.54 17.84
C GLU A 30 30.20 -28.33 19.10
N PRO A 31 29.75 -28.47 20.36
CA PRO A 31 28.61 -27.86 21.08
C PRO A 31 28.95 -27.42 22.55
N HIS A 32 27.96 -26.81 23.23
CA HIS A 32 27.80 -26.62 24.69
C HIS A 32 28.81 -25.69 25.40
N THR A 33 28.56 -24.96 26.49
CA THR A 33 27.60 -24.98 27.63
C THR A 33 27.82 -23.61 28.33
N LEU A 34 26.90 -22.84 28.95
CA LEU A 34 26.13 -23.04 30.17
C LEU A 34 25.30 -21.76 30.43
N LEU A 35 24.05 -21.96 30.86
CA LEU A 35 23.32 -21.23 31.92
C LEU A 35 23.63 -19.75 32.16
N GLN A 36 22.64 -18.88 31.89
CA GLN A 36 22.37 -17.80 32.82
C GLN A 36 20.87 -17.55 32.97
N ASP A 37 20.43 -17.78 34.20
CA ASP A 37 19.09 -17.63 34.74
C ASP A 37 18.55 -16.18 34.66
N ALA A 38 17.25 -16.12 34.38
CA ALA A 38 16.23 -15.23 34.98
C ALA A 38 16.19 -13.72 34.62
N PRO A 39 15.06 -13.02 34.88
CA PRO A 39 13.67 -13.49 35.03
C PRO A 39 12.69 -12.83 34.06
N ALA A 40 11.52 -13.46 33.95
CA ALA A 40 10.32 -12.98 33.28
C ALA A 40 9.93 -11.55 33.70
N SER A 41 9.76 -10.68 32.72
CA SER A 41 9.12 -9.38 32.89
C SER A 41 7.68 -9.59 33.35
N THR A 42 7.47 -9.25 34.62
CA THR A 42 6.22 -9.32 35.36
C THR A 42 5.20 -8.37 34.74
N LEU A 43 3.97 -8.86 34.59
CA LEU A 43 2.78 -8.11 34.23
C LEU A 43 2.50 -7.02 35.28
N ALA A 44 2.81 -5.76 34.95
CA ALA A 44 2.33 -4.62 35.71
C ALA A 44 0.94 -4.24 35.20
N SER A 45 -0.08 -4.67 35.96
CA SER A 45 -1.47 -4.20 35.82
C SER A 45 -1.51 -2.68 36.03
N LEU A 46 -1.84 -1.93 34.97
CA LEU A 46 -2.19 -0.52 35.09
C LEU A 46 -3.65 -0.43 35.53
N SER A 47 -3.79 -0.03 36.80
CA SER A 47 -5.03 0.31 37.48
C SER A 47 -5.92 1.23 36.65
N ALA A 48 -7.21 0.91 36.64
CA ALA A 48 -8.27 1.72 36.07
C ALA A 48 -8.31 3.11 36.73
N GLN A 49 -8.09 4.16 35.93
CA GLN A 49 -8.48 5.51 36.30
C GLN A 49 -9.67 5.91 35.42
N THR A 50 -10.84 5.90 36.03
CA THR A 50 -12.09 6.43 35.50
C THR A 50 -12.02 7.95 35.55
N PRO A 51 -12.23 8.69 34.44
CA PRO A 51 -12.61 10.08 34.55
C PRO A 51 -14.14 10.14 34.71
N THR A 52 -14.59 10.43 35.93
CA THR A 52 -15.95 10.90 36.18
C THR A 52 -15.92 12.42 36.18
N VAL A 53 -16.44 13.06 35.14
CA VAL A 53 -16.93 14.45 35.19
C VAL A 53 -18.25 14.50 34.43
N GLN A 54 -19.23 15.06 35.12
CA GLN A 54 -20.65 15.10 34.79
C GLN A 54 -21.01 16.33 33.94
N ASP A 55 -22.10 16.15 33.21
CA ASP A 55 -23.12 17.13 32.79
C ASP A 55 -22.79 18.23 31.76
N GLY A 56 -23.58 18.24 30.66
CA GLY A 56 -23.64 19.35 29.70
C GLY A 56 -23.70 18.98 28.21
N LEU A 57 -24.79 18.33 27.77
CA LEU A 57 -25.48 18.46 26.46
C LEU A 57 -24.67 19.12 25.31
N VAL A 58 -24.05 18.40 24.37
CA VAL A 58 -24.67 17.76 23.20
C VAL A 58 -23.79 16.64 22.67
N ARG A 59 -24.37 15.44 22.54
CA ARG A 59 -23.75 14.26 21.93
C ARG A 59 -23.66 14.44 20.42
N ALA A 60 -22.62 15.13 19.94
CA ALA A 60 -22.16 14.93 18.58
C ALA A 60 -21.47 13.54 18.54
N GLY A 61 -22.16 12.56 17.95
CA GLY A 61 -21.62 11.21 17.76
C GLY A 61 -20.35 11.19 16.88
N PRO A 62 -19.83 10.00 16.53
CA PRO A 62 -18.59 9.83 15.73
C PRO A 62 -18.57 10.52 14.35
N GLN A 63 -19.65 11.20 13.95
CA GLN A 63 -19.70 12.03 12.74
C GLN A 63 -18.95 13.36 12.84
N ALA A 64 -18.81 13.97 14.03
CA ALA A 64 -18.11 15.26 14.14
C ALA A 64 -16.62 15.13 13.80
N THR A 65 -15.97 14.05 14.23
CA THR A 65 -14.56 13.77 13.91
C THR A 65 -14.38 13.35 12.46
N GLN A 66 -15.29 12.55 11.89
CA GLN A 66 -15.15 12.11 10.51
C GLN A 66 -15.35 13.24 9.50
N ARG A 67 -16.26 14.18 9.75
CA ARG A 67 -16.42 15.38 8.90
C ARG A 67 -15.17 16.26 8.96
N ASP A 68 -14.68 16.55 10.16
CA ASP A 68 -13.47 17.35 10.36
C ASP A 68 -12.25 16.74 9.65
N VAL A 69 -12.06 15.41 9.75
CA VAL A 69 -10.99 14.72 9.02
C VAL A 69 -11.20 14.79 7.50
N ARG A 70 -12.43 14.69 7.00
CA ARG A 70 -12.73 14.84 5.56
C ARG A 70 -12.50 16.26 5.06
N ASP A 71 -12.63 17.27 5.92
CA ASP A 71 -12.35 18.68 5.57
C ASP A 71 -10.85 18.92 5.36
N ASN A 72 -9.98 18.06 5.90
CA ASN A 72 -8.55 18.06 5.63
C ASN A 72 -8.16 17.49 4.25
N ILE A 73 -9.13 17.03 3.44
CA ILE A 73 -8.87 16.62 2.06
C ILE A 73 -8.80 17.88 1.17
N PRO A 74 -7.67 18.16 0.47
CA PRO A 74 -7.55 19.30 -0.42
C PRO A 74 -8.57 19.28 -1.56
N SER A 75 -9.00 20.45 -2.03
CA SER A 75 -9.93 20.56 -3.18
C SER A 75 -9.38 19.88 -4.42
N ALA A 76 -8.07 20.01 -4.69
CA ALA A 76 -7.38 19.35 -5.80
C ALA A 76 -7.57 17.81 -5.80
N ALA A 77 -7.58 17.17 -4.62
CA ALA A 77 -7.82 15.73 -4.53
C ALA A 77 -9.28 15.38 -4.87
N ARG A 78 -10.24 16.21 -4.45
CA ARG A 78 -11.67 16.02 -4.80
C ARG A 78 -11.92 16.24 -6.29
N GLU A 79 -11.31 17.27 -6.87
CA GLU A 79 -11.38 17.56 -8.30
C GLU A 79 -10.76 16.43 -9.13
N THR A 80 -9.62 15.93 -8.70
CA THR A 80 -8.96 14.79 -9.36
C THR A 80 -9.80 13.53 -9.27
N LEU A 81 -10.42 13.23 -8.11
CA LEU A 81 -11.34 12.10 -7.98
C LEU A 81 -12.51 12.22 -8.97
N LYS A 82 -13.17 13.39 -9.02
CA LYS A 82 -14.26 13.66 -9.96
C LYS A 82 -13.82 13.44 -11.40
N ALA A 83 -12.65 13.94 -11.79
CA ALA A 83 -12.11 13.77 -13.13
C ALA A 83 -11.76 12.29 -13.46
N ILE A 84 -11.33 11.50 -12.48
CA ILE A 84 -11.11 10.06 -12.64
C ILE A 84 -12.44 9.33 -12.85
N GLU A 85 -13.47 9.68 -12.07
CA GLU A 85 -14.81 9.08 -12.17
C GLU A 85 -15.46 9.38 -13.53
N GLU A 86 -15.43 10.64 -13.96
CA GLU A 86 -15.91 11.07 -15.30
C GLU A 86 -15.19 10.38 -16.45
N ARG A 87 -13.96 9.92 -16.21
CA ARG A 87 -13.13 9.20 -17.18
C ARG A 87 -13.09 7.70 -16.93
N HIS A 88 -14.05 7.16 -16.19
CA HIS A 88 -14.21 5.72 -15.95
C HIS A 88 -12.96 5.03 -15.40
N GLY A 89 -12.24 5.72 -14.50
CA GLY A 89 -11.04 5.19 -13.84
C GLY A 89 -9.73 5.47 -14.57
N GLU A 90 -9.75 6.14 -15.73
CA GLU A 90 -8.54 6.60 -16.41
C GLU A 90 -7.99 7.88 -15.74
N PRO A 91 -6.65 8.03 -15.58
CA PRO A 91 -6.06 9.23 -14.99
C PRO A 91 -6.24 10.46 -15.89
N PRO A 92 -6.54 11.66 -15.35
CA PRO A 92 -6.67 12.87 -16.15
C PRO A 92 -5.40 13.17 -16.98
N PRO A 93 -5.50 13.90 -18.11
CA PRO A 93 -4.35 14.22 -18.95
C PRO A 93 -3.21 14.88 -18.16
N GLY A 94 -1.99 14.36 -18.31
CA GLY A 94 -0.80 14.85 -17.60
C GLY A 94 -0.64 14.31 -16.17
N TYR A 95 -1.60 13.55 -15.64
CA TYR A 95 -1.49 12.90 -14.33
C TYR A 95 -0.93 11.49 -14.49
N VAL A 96 -0.23 11.01 -13.46
CA VAL A 96 0.17 9.60 -13.37
C VAL A 96 -0.82 8.87 -12.49
N GLY A 97 -1.40 7.79 -12.99
CA GLY A 97 -2.33 6.99 -12.21
C GLY A 97 -2.72 5.70 -12.90
N GLY A 98 -3.69 5.01 -12.31
CA GLY A 98 -4.22 3.74 -12.82
C GLY A 98 -3.34 2.52 -12.50
N ARG A 99 -2.23 2.68 -11.79
CA ARG A 99 -1.37 1.55 -11.38
C ARG A 99 -2.02 0.77 -10.24
N THR A 100 -1.76 -0.52 -10.15
CA THR A 100 -2.23 -1.35 -9.03
C THR A 100 -1.57 -0.91 -7.73
N PHE A 101 -2.38 -0.56 -6.73
CA PHE A 101 -1.95 -0.41 -5.35
C PHE A 101 -2.13 -1.73 -4.60
N GLN A 102 -1.04 -2.26 -4.06
CA GLN A 102 -1.01 -3.62 -3.51
C GLN A 102 -1.58 -3.72 -2.09
N ASN A 103 -1.67 -2.60 -1.36
CA ASN A 103 -2.12 -2.58 0.04
C ASN A 103 -1.37 -3.62 0.91
N ARG A 104 -0.03 -3.65 0.82
CA ARG A 104 0.81 -4.68 1.47
C ARG A 104 0.77 -4.59 2.99
N GLU A 105 0.71 -3.36 3.47
CA GLU A 105 0.62 -2.96 4.87
C GLU A 105 -0.80 -3.17 5.42
N ARG A 106 -1.78 -3.45 4.55
CA ARG A 106 -3.18 -3.75 4.89
C ARG A 106 -3.86 -2.65 5.72
N VAL A 107 -3.48 -1.40 5.49
CA VAL A 107 -4.09 -0.23 6.14
C VAL A 107 -5.52 -0.03 5.61
N LEU A 108 -5.73 -0.28 4.32
CA LEU A 108 -7.07 -0.31 3.73
C LEU A 108 -7.69 -1.71 3.87
N PRO A 109 -9.02 -1.84 3.77
CA PRO A 109 -9.68 -3.13 3.66
C PRO A 109 -9.11 -4.00 2.52
N ARG A 110 -9.45 -5.29 2.51
CA ARG A 110 -9.10 -6.16 1.37
C ARG A 110 -9.84 -5.69 0.13
N GLY A 111 -9.12 -5.50 -0.97
CA GLY A 111 -9.70 -4.98 -2.21
C GLY A 111 -8.71 -4.98 -3.36
N ARG A 112 -9.18 -4.56 -4.53
CA ARG A 112 -8.36 -4.36 -5.74
C ARG A 112 -8.27 -2.87 -5.99
N TYR A 113 -7.10 -2.30 -5.72
CA TYR A 113 -6.96 -0.85 -5.72
C TYR A 113 -6.17 -0.36 -6.91
N ARG A 114 -6.54 0.82 -7.42
CA ARG A 114 -5.67 1.63 -8.28
C ARG A 114 -5.31 2.93 -7.58
N GLU A 115 -4.08 3.39 -7.82
CA GLU A 115 -3.56 4.66 -7.30
C GLU A 115 -3.46 5.73 -8.38
N TYR A 116 -3.61 6.99 -7.96
CA TYR A 116 -3.57 8.18 -8.80
C TYR A 116 -2.84 9.31 -8.08
N ASP A 117 -2.06 10.09 -8.81
CA ASP A 117 -1.53 11.37 -8.32
C ASP A 117 -2.66 12.38 -8.13
N VAL A 118 -2.49 13.24 -7.13
CA VAL A 118 -3.40 14.38 -6.87
C VAL A 118 -3.09 15.58 -7.76
N HIS A 119 -1.88 15.67 -8.30
CA HIS A 119 -1.40 16.79 -9.09
C HIS A 119 -0.83 16.31 -10.43
N PRO A 120 -0.84 17.14 -11.49
CA PRO A 120 -0.24 16.76 -12.76
C PRO A 120 1.27 16.60 -12.63
N LYS A 121 1.84 15.71 -13.44
CA LYS A 121 3.29 15.47 -13.45
C LYS A 121 4.01 16.67 -14.06
N VAL A 122 4.90 17.26 -13.27
CA VAL A 122 5.79 18.33 -13.72
C VAL A 122 7.17 17.74 -14.04
N PRO A 123 7.72 17.92 -15.26
CA PRO A 123 9.07 17.48 -15.59
C PRO A 123 10.11 18.03 -14.62
N GLY A 124 11.05 17.18 -14.21
CA GLY A 124 12.10 17.55 -13.25
C GLY A 124 11.64 17.69 -11.79
N LYS A 125 10.36 17.46 -11.47
CA LYS A 125 9.86 17.43 -10.09
C LYS A 125 9.42 16.03 -9.68
N ASN A 126 9.56 15.76 -8.38
CA ASN A 126 8.96 14.57 -7.77
C ASN A 126 7.42 14.69 -7.77
N ARG A 127 6.73 13.54 -7.76
CA ARG A 127 5.24 13.45 -7.79
C ARG A 127 4.57 13.85 -6.46
N GLY A 128 5.34 14.33 -5.48
CA GLY A 128 4.87 14.53 -4.11
C GLY A 128 4.46 13.22 -3.40
N ALA A 129 3.94 13.39 -2.19
CA ALA A 129 3.47 12.30 -1.31
C ALA A 129 1.99 11.97 -1.49
N GLU A 130 1.21 12.91 -2.02
CA GLU A 130 -0.25 12.83 -2.04
C GLU A 130 -0.78 11.87 -3.10
N ARG A 131 -1.73 11.01 -2.74
CA ARG A 131 -2.36 10.05 -3.66
C ARG A 131 -3.84 9.88 -3.38
N ILE A 132 -4.58 9.50 -4.42
CA ILE A 132 -5.92 8.93 -4.33
C ILE A 132 -5.82 7.44 -4.64
N VAL A 133 -6.48 6.61 -3.84
CA VAL A 133 -6.54 5.17 -3.99
C VAL A 133 -8.00 4.75 -4.09
N ILE A 134 -8.37 4.07 -5.18
CA ILE A 134 -9.76 3.72 -5.49
C ILE A 134 -9.89 2.20 -5.57
N ASP A 135 -10.79 1.64 -4.76
CA ASP A 135 -11.21 0.26 -4.91
C ASP A 135 -11.99 0.09 -6.22
N GLN A 136 -11.43 -0.69 -7.13
CA GLN A 136 -11.99 -0.94 -8.47
C GLN A 136 -13.32 -1.69 -8.43
N ARG A 137 -13.66 -2.35 -7.31
CA ARG A 137 -14.90 -3.12 -7.19
C ARG A 137 -16.02 -2.33 -6.53
N SER A 138 -15.70 -1.54 -5.51
CA SER A 138 -16.71 -0.78 -4.74
C SER A 138 -16.80 0.69 -5.11
N GLY A 139 -15.81 1.24 -5.84
CA GLY A 139 -15.70 2.67 -6.10
C GLY A 139 -15.27 3.49 -4.87
N LYS A 140 -15.01 2.85 -3.72
CA LYS A 140 -14.56 3.55 -2.51
C LYS A 140 -13.21 4.20 -2.75
N ALA A 141 -13.15 5.50 -2.53
CA ALA A 141 -11.96 6.32 -2.73
C ALA A 141 -11.37 6.75 -1.38
N TYR A 142 -10.05 6.74 -1.32
CA TYR A 142 -9.27 7.09 -0.14
C TYR A 142 -8.17 8.06 -0.54
N TYR A 143 -7.99 9.13 0.23
CA TYR A 143 -6.90 10.08 0.07
C TYR A 143 -5.79 9.81 1.08
N THR A 144 -4.53 9.93 0.67
CA THR A 144 -3.37 9.93 1.56
C THR A 144 -2.54 11.19 1.30
N ALA A 145 -2.18 11.90 2.36
CA ALA A 145 -1.26 13.05 2.30
C ALA A 145 0.20 12.65 2.56
N ASP A 146 0.42 11.45 3.12
CA ASP A 146 1.64 11.06 3.81
C ASP A 146 2.30 9.83 3.17
N HIS A 147 2.11 9.66 1.85
CA HIS A 147 2.69 8.59 1.06
C HIS A 147 2.30 7.19 1.59
N TYR A 148 0.98 6.96 1.67
CA TYR A 148 0.34 5.67 2.01
C TYR A 148 0.42 5.25 3.48
N ARG A 149 0.88 6.12 4.40
CA ARG A 149 0.96 5.78 5.83
C ARG A 149 -0.41 5.83 6.50
N SER A 150 -1.25 6.78 6.11
CA SER A 150 -2.63 6.91 6.57
C SER A 150 -3.57 7.29 5.42
N PHE A 151 -4.87 7.04 5.63
CA PHE A 151 -5.90 7.24 4.61
C PHE A 151 -7.15 7.90 5.19
N ILE A 152 -7.74 8.81 4.41
CA ILE A 152 -9.02 9.45 4.70
C ILE A 152 -10.05 8.99 3.66
N PRO A 153 -11.18 8.38 4.06
CA PRO A 153 -12.25 8.00 3.13
C PRO A 153 -12.91 9.24 2.49
N MET A 154 -13.03 9.25 1.17
CA MET A 154 -13.57 10.39 0.41
C MET A 154 -15.07 10.28 0.10
N ASN A 155 -15.59 9.06 -0.08
CA ASN A 155 -16.99 8.77 -0.40
C ASN A 155 -17.60 7.69 0.52
#